data_AF-A0A850G6S5-F1
#
_entry.id   AF-A0A850G6S5-F1
#
_cell.length_a   1.000
_cell.length_b   1.000
_cell.length_c   1.000
_cell.angle_alpha   90.00
_cell.angle_beta   90.00
_cell.angle_gamma   90.00
#
_symmetry.space_group_name_H-M   'P 1'
#
loop_
_entity.id
_entity.type
_entity.pdbx_description
1 polymer ?
#
loop_
_entity_poly.entity_id
_entity_poly.type
_entity_poly.pdbx_seq_one_letter_code
_entity_poly.pdbx_strand_id
1 'polypeptide(L)'
;MTTTTAAATKTTSDDQPSIANDRTWQDAVCTLVDHFVRTEACFSSGELAKLLREQRVDFRFAVAELGEFVKDLFHEGAIEYRDDYGRVSPAVQVPRRTTGRSRTPAGTEVFVYAPTPALGASHDFEVEIPRPGFTPTALERQRFAAAVAQANAPMVASVHGDGRLCIPRRAFEDLSHATGVSIKGGDTVYVEVDDSGDALRVYLESRAGCSAHALSPERGRVRFSAPANLKAFAAGASYAIVVDGDALRIALG
;
A
#
# COMPACT_ATOMS: atom_id res chain seq x y z
N MET A 1 -15.59 -33.19 12.39
CA MET A 1 -14.92 -31.98 11.86
C MET A 1 -16.03 -31.08 11.34
N THR A 2 -16.36 -30.04 12.11
CA THR A 2 -17.49 -29.15 11.81
C THR A 2 -16.92 -27.93 11.09
N THR A 3 -17.22 -27.81 9.80
CA THR A 3 -16.80 -26.68 8.97
C THR A 3 -17.74 -25.51 9.28
N THR A 4 -17.29 -24.55 10.07
CA THR A 4 -18.03 -23.30 10.31
C THR A 4 -17.81 -22.38 9.12
N THR A 5 -18.80 -22.29 8.24
CA THR A 5 -18.86 -21.27 7.19
C THR A 5 -19.11 -19.92 7.85
N ALA A 6 -18.13 -19.01 7.81
CA ALA A 6 -18.34 -17.62 8.19
C ALA A 6 -19.34 -17.01 7.20
N ALA A 7 -20.54 -16.70 7.69
CA ALA A 7 -21.54 -15.97 6.92
C ALA A 7 -21.07 -14.51 6.79
N ALA A 8 -20.98 -14.02 5.55
CA ALA A 8 -20.78 -12.60 5.29
C ALA A 8 -21.97 -11.83 5.89
N THR A 9 -21.71 -11.02 6.92
CA THR A 9 -22.71 -10.14 7.52
C THR A 9 -23.16 -9.14 6.47
N LYS A 10 -24.44 -9.22 6.10
CA LYS A 10 -25.07 -8.36 5.11
C LYS A 10 -25.28 -6.98 5.75
N THR A 11 -24.40 -6.03 5.46
CA THR A 11 -24.50 -4.64 5.93
C THR A 11 -25.82 -4.04 5.44
N THR A 12 -26.76 -3.80 6.35
CA THR A 12 -27.99 -3.05 6.05
C THR A 12 -27.64 -1.58 5.84
N SER A 13 -28.35 -0.87 4.95
CA SER A 13 -28.03 0.51 4.55
C SER A 13 -28.02 1.54 5.70
N ASP A 14 -28.55 1.18 6.87
CA ASP A 14 -28.60 2.04 8.06
C ASP A 14 -27.29 2.12 8.85
N ASP A 15 -26.29 1.30 8.52
CA ASP A 15 -25.01 1.25 9.26
C ASP A 15 -23.88 2.02 8.56
N GLN A 16 -24.18 2.85 7.55
CA GLN A 16 -23.15 3.65 6.90
C GLN A 16 -22.68 4.80 7.80
N PRO A 17 -21.36 4.98 8.00
CA PRO A 17 -20.84 6.11 8.75
C PRO A 17 -21.16 7.42 8.02
N SER A 18 -21.64 8.40 8.76
CA SER A 18 -21.91 9.74 8.23
C SER A 18 -20.64 10.57 8.24
N ILE A 19 -20.24 11.05 7.06
CA ILE A 19 -19.10 11.98 6.85
C ILE A 19 -19.58 13.41 6.53
N ALA A 20 -20.83 13.72 6.86
CA ALA A 20 -21.46 14.99 6.52
C ALA A 20 -20.76 16.21 7.15
N ASN A 21 -20.19 16.03 8.35
CA ASN A 21 -19.58 17.11 9.13
C ASN A 21 -18.05 17.22 8.93
N ASP A 22 -17.45 16.32 8.16
CA ASP A 22 -16.00 16.31 7.95
C ASP A 22 -15.56 17.49 7.09
N ARG A 23 -14.46 18.14 7.48
CA ARG A 23 -13.99 19.38 6.84
C ARG A 23 -13.24 19.11 5.56
N THR A 24 -12.46 18.03 5.54
CA THR A 24 -11.64 17.61 4.41
C THR A 24 -11.96 16.18 4.01
N TRP A 25 -11.58 15.79 2.79
CA TRP A 25 -11.76 14.41 2.35
C TRP A 25 -10.86 13.46 3.13
N GLN A 26 -9.71 13.93 3.64
CA GLN A 26 -8.82 13.15 4.49
C GLN A 26 -9.48 12.82 5.84
N ASP A 27 -10.09 13.81 6.49
CA ASP A 27 -10.83 13.59 7.74
C ASP A 27 -11.95 12.57 7.52
N ALA A 28 -12.69 12.70 6.41
CA ALA A 28 -13.73 11.76 6.04
C ALA A 28 -13.21 10.35 5.77
N VAL A 29 -12.05 10.21 5.12
CA VAL A 29 -11.41 8.90 4.93
C VAL A 29 -11.05 8.28 6.28
N CYS A 30 -10.48 9.05 7.22
CA CYS A 30 -10.21 8.55 8.57
C CYS A 30 -11.50 8.09 9.26
N THR A 31 -12.58 8.88 9.21
CA THR A 31 -13.90 8.50 9.75
C THR A 31 -14.42 7.19 9.14
N LEU A 32 -14.28 7.02 7.82
CA LEU A 32 -14.67 5.78 7.14
C LEU A 32 -13.81 4.59 7.59
N VAL A 33 -12.49 4.76 7.62
CA VAL A 33 -11.54 3.72 8.07
C VAL A 33 -11.88 3.29 9.50
N ASP A 34 -12.05 4.25 10.41
CA ASP A 34 -12.44 4.02 11.81
C ASP A 34 -13.75 3.22 11.92
N HIS A 35 -14.71 3.48 11.03
CA HIS A 35 -15.93 2.70 10.98
C HIS A 35 -15.69 1.26 10.51
N PHE A 36 -14.97 1.06 9.40
CA PHE A 36 -14.67 -0.28 8.88
C PHE A 36 -13.89 -1.11 9.89
N VAL A 37 -12.88 -0.54 10.55
CA VAL A 37 -12.07 -1.28 11.53
C VAL A 37 -12.83 -1.60 12.82
N ARG A 38 -13.75 -0.73 13.24
CA ARG A 38 -14.61 -0.96 14.41
C ARG A 38 -15.68 -2.02 14.16
N THR A 39 -16.11 -2.16 12.91
CA THR A 39 -17.11 -3.16 12.49
C THR A 39 -16.48 -4.44 11.94
N GLU A 40 -15.16 -4.59 12.10
CA GLU A 40 -14.36 -5.70 11.57
C GLU A 40 -14.52 -5.94 10.05
N ALA A 41 -14.90 -4.91 9.30
CA ALA A 41 -15.16 -5.00 7.88
C ALA A 41 -13.88 -4.76 7.05
N CYS A 42 -13.75 -5.50 5.96
CA CYS A 42 -12.70 -5.28 4.96
C CYS A 42 -13.03 -4.03 4.14
N PHE A 43 -12.00 -3.36 3.63
CA PHE A 43 -12.19 -2.23 2.72
C PHE A 43 -11.01 -2.05 1.77
N SER A 44 -11.26 -1.34 0.68
CA SER A 44 -10.27 -0.90 -0.29
C SER A 44 -10.36 0.62 -0.50
N SER A 45 -9.32 1.21 -1.07
CA SER A 45 -9.36 2.63 -1.47
C SER A 45 -10.48 2.93 -2.48
N GLY A 46 -10.90 1.95 -3.28
CA GLY A 46 -12.04 2.08 -4.19
C GLY A 46 -13.37 2.24 -3.46
N GLU A 47 -13.61 1.45 -2.42
CA GLU A 47 -14.82 1.53 -1.58
C GLU A 47 -14.89 2.85 -0.82
N LEU A 48 -13.78 3.28 -0.24
CA LEU A 48 -13.67 4.59 0.41
C LEU A 48 -13.97 5.71 -0.58
N ALA A 49 -13.38 5.66 -1.77
CA ALA A 49 -13.63 6.65 -2.82
C ALA A 49 -15.09 6.68 -3.27
N LYS A 50 -15.75 5.52 -3.38
CA LYS A 50 -17.18 5.42 -3.70
C LYS A 50 -18.03 6.12 -2.64
N LEU A 51 -17.84 5.76 -1.37
CA LEU A 51 -18.60 6.35 -0.25
C LEU A 51 -18.40 7.87 -0.16
N LEU A 52 -17.16 8.36 -0.33
CA LEU A 52 -16.87 9.79 -0.40
C LEU A 52 -17.64 10.47 -1.54
N ARG A 53 -17.70 9.85 -2.73
CA ARG A 53 -18.41 10.40 -3.88
C ARG A 53 -19.93 10.40 -3.70
N GLU A 54 -20.47 9.42 -3.01
CA GLU A 54 -21.91 9.30 -2.77
C GLU A 54 -22.39 10.28 -1.68
N GLN A 55 -21.63 10.44 -0.59
CA GLN A 55 -22.04 11.28 0.54
C GLN A 55 -21.57 12.74 0.44
N ARG A 56 -20.40 12.99 -0.17
CA ARG A 56 -19.74 14.31 -0.23
C ARG A 56 -19.23 14.62 -1.64
N VAL A 57 -20.19 14.86 -2.53
CA VAL A 57 -19.93 15.21 -3.95
C VAL A 57 -19.05 16.45 -4.13
N ASP A 58 -19.00 17.31 -3.11
CA ASP A 58 -18.20 18.53 -3.06
C ASP A 58 -16.70 18.27 -2.84
N PHE A 59 -16.30 17.12 -2.30
CA PHE A 59 -14.90 16.80 -2.05
C PHE A 59 -14.08 16.61 -3.34
N ARG A 60 -12.95 17.34 -3.39
CA ARG A 60 -12.08 17.44 -4.58
C ARG A 60 -10.79 16.65 -4.39
N PHE A 61 -10.84 15.37 -4.76
CA PHE A 61 -9.71 14.44 -4.66
C PHE A 61 -9.56 13.59 -5.93
N ALA A 62 -8.35 13.09 -6.19
CA ALA A 62 -8.14 11.96 -7.11
C ALA A 62 -8.13 10.64 -6.34
N VAL A 63 -8.66 9.58 -6.96
CA VAL A 63 -8.67 8.23 -6.36
C VAL A 63 -7.24 7.74 -6.07
N ALA A 64 -6.28 8.07 -6.94
CA ALA A 64 -4.86 7.76 -6.71
C ALA A 64 -4.31 8.46 -5.45
N GLU A 65 -4.65 9.73 -5.21
CA GLU A 65 -4.24 10.48 -4.01
C GLU A 65 -4.83 9.86 -2.74
N LEU A 66 -6.11 9.46 -2.79
CA LEU A 66 -6.76 8.76 -1.69
C LEU A 66 -6.08 7.41 -1.43
N GLY A 67 -5.75 6.67 -2.49
CA GLY A 67 -5.03 5.40 -2.39
C GLY A 67 -3.69 5.55 -1.66
N GLU A 68 -2.88 6.54 -2.05
CA GLU A 68 -1.60 6.86 -1.39
C GLU A 68 -1.80 7.30 0.07
N PHE A 69 -2.85 8.06 0.38
CA PHE A 69 -3.15 8.46 1.75
C PHE A 69 -3.48 7.25 2.66
N VAL A 70 -4.35 6.33 2.21
CA VAL A 70 -4.69 5.12 2.98
C VAL A 70 -3.48 4.20 3.13
N LYS A 71 -2.67 4.13 2.09
CA LYS A 71 -1.36 3.51 2.09
C LYS A 71 -0.44 4.09 3.17
N ASP A 72 -0.37 5.41 3.33
CA ASP A 72 0.43 6.04 4.40
C ASP A 72 -0.11 5.67 5.79
N LEU A 73 -1.43 5.76 6.00
CA LEU A 73 -2.07 5.34 7.26
C LEU A 73 -1.70 3.89 7.65
N PHE A 74 -1.71 2.97 6.68
CA PHE A 74 -1.35 1.57 6.95
C PHE A 74 0.11 1.42 7.41
N HIS A 75 1.05 2.06 6.72
CA HIS A 75 2.47 1.90 7.04
C HIS A 75 2.85 2.58 8.36
N GLU A 76 2.17 3.66 8.70
CA GLU A 76 2.28 4.34 10.00
C GLU A 76 1.65 3.53 11.15
N GLY A 77 0.94 2.44 10.84
CA GLY A 77 0.27 1.59 11.83
C GLY A 77 -1.06 2.15 12.33
N ALA A 78 -1.66 3.11 11.61
CA ALA A 78 -2.90 3.77 12.01
C ALA A 78 -4.17 2.95 11.70
N ILE A 79 -4.06 1.84 10.95
CA ILE A 79 -5.19 0.98 10.61
C ILE A 79 -5.15 -0.27 11.50
N GLU A 80 -5.97 -0.27 12.55
CA GLU A 80 -6.02 -1.35 13.54
C GLU A 80 -7.45 -1.85 13.75
N TYR A 81 -7.64 -3.16 13.66
CA TYR A 81 -8.91 -3.84 13.91
C TYR A 81 -9.09 -4.12 15.39
N ARG A 82 -10.31 -3.91 15.90
CA ARG A 82 -10.68 -4.21 17.27
C ARG A 82 -11.71 -5.32 17.29
N ASP A 83 -11.38 -6.43 17.95
CA ASP A 83 -12.31 -7.54 18.10
C ASP A 83 -13.41 -7.26 19.14
N ASP A 84 -14.42 -8.15 19.18
CA ASP A 84 -15.52 -8.10 20.15
C ASP A 84 -15.05 -8.10 21.62
N TYR A 85 -13.81 -8.53 21.88
CA TYR A 85 -13.18 -8.55 23.21
C TYR A 85 -12.31 -7.31 23.46
N GLY A 86 -12.33 -6.34 22.55
CA GLY A 86 -11.56 -5.11 22.63
C GLY A 86 -10.08 -5.27 22.32
N ARG A 87 -9.63 -6.43 21.83
CA ARG A 87 -8.24 -6.66 21.45
C ARG A 87 -7.96 -5.95 20.14
N VAL A 88 -6.86 -5.22 20.12
CA VAL A 88 -6.41 -4.48 18.95
C VAL A 88 -5.41 -5.35 18.21
N SER A 89 -5.62 -5.50 16.91
CA SER A 89 -4.72 -6.18 15.99
C SER A 89 -4.42 -5.26 14.80
N PRO A 90 -3.17 -5.22 14.33
CA PRO A 90 -2.86 -4.44 13.13
C PRO A 90 -3.63 -5.02 11.94
N ALA A 91 -4.09 -4.15 11.04
CA ALA A 91 -4.63 -4.61 9.77
C ALA A 91 -3.60 -5.43 8.99
N VAL A 92 -4.10 -6.31 8.14
CA VAL A 92 -3.29 -6.87 7.05
C VAL A 92 -3.59 -6.13 5.76
N GLN A 93 -2.56 -5.97 4.93
CA GLN A 93 -2.70 -5.46 3.58
C GLN A 93 -2.63 -6.63 2.61
N VAL A 94 -3.75 -6.94 1.97
CA VAL A 94 -3.87 -8.07 1.03
C VAL A 94 -3.75 -7.58 -0.40
N PRO A 95 -2.68 -7.95 -1.13
CA PRO A 95 -2.52 -7.58 -2.53
C PRO A 95 -3.58 -8.25 -3.40
N ARG A 96 -4.26 -7.46 -4.24
CA ARG A 96 -5.24 -7.93 -5.22
C ARG A 96 -4.96 -7.31 -6.59
N ARG A 97 -5.48 -7.96 -7.64
CA ARG A 97 -5.47 -7.43 -9.01
C ARG A 97 -6.89 -7.31 -9.50
N THR A 98 -7.21 -6.15 -10.04
CA THR A 98 -8.51 -5.89 -10.68
C THR A 98 -8.71 -6.74 -11.93
N THR A 99 -9.95 -7.16 -12.16
CA THR A 99 -10.44 -7.86 -13.34
C THR A 99 -10.97 -6.90 -14.40
N GLY A 100 -11.16 -5.62 -14.05
CA GLY A 100 -11.61 -4.57 -14.96
C GLY A 100 -13.13 -4.45 -15.05
N ARG A 101 -13.86 -4.86 -14.00
CA ARG A 101 -15.34 -4.78 -13.97
C ARG A 101 -15.85 -3.35 -13.89
N SER A 102 -15.06 -2.45 -13.33
CA SER A 102 -15.41 -1.04 -13.15
C SER A 102 -14.60 -0.14 -14.10
N ARG A 103 -14.40 1.13 -13.72
CA ARG A 103 -13.60 2.08 -14.48
C ARG A 103 -12.09 1.87 -14.30
N THR A 104 -11.68 1.02 -13.37
CA THR A 104 -10.28 0.67 -13.14
C THR A 104 -9.84 -0.37 -14.19
N PRO A 105 -8.75 -0.14 -14.94
CA PRO A 105 -8.28 -1.10 -15.94
C PRO A 105 -7.95 -2.46 -15.32
N ALA A 106 -8.20 -3.54 -16.05
CA ALA A 106 -7.81 -4.88 -15.64
C ALA A 106 -6.30 -4.98 -15.38
N GLY A 107 -5.92 -5.78 -14.38
CA GLY A 107 -4.53 -5.97 -13.97
C GLY A 107 -3.99 -4.89 -13.04
N THR A 108 -4.74 -3.81 -12.79
CA THR A 108 -4.35 -2.77 -11.83
C THR A 108 -4.22 -3.39 -10.44
N GLU A 109 -3.06 -3.18 -9.84
CA GLU A 109 -2.70 -3.60 -8.49
C GLU A 109 -3.37 -2.71 -7.46
N VAL A 110 -4.03 -3.33 -6.49
CA VAL A 110 -4.71 -2.65 -5.38
C VAL A 110 -4.55 -3.44 -4.10
N PHE A 111 -4.76 -2.79 -2.97
CA PHE A 111 -4.75 -3.45 -1.67
C PHE A 111 -6.14 -3.47 -1.06
N VAL A 112 -6.46 -4.60 -0.43
CA VAL A 112 -7.60 -4.74 0.49
C VAL A 112 -7.04 -4.77 1.91
N TYR A 113 -7.56 -3.89 2.75
CA TYR A 113 -7.26 -3.85 4.18
C TYR A 113 -8.27 -4.73 4.91
N ALA A 114 -7.79 -5.64 5.75
CA ALA A 114 -8.62 -6.67 6.38
C ALA A 114 -8.10 -7.06 7.77
N PRO A 115 -8.94 -7.67 8.63
CA PRO A 115 -8.49 -8.24 9.90
C PRO A 115 -7.58 -9.46 9.71
N THR A 116 -7.82 -10.25 8.64
CA THR A 116 -7.04 -11.44 8.34
C THR A 116 -6.79 -11.59 6.83
N PRO A 117 -5.73 -12.32 6.41
CA PRO A 117 -5.45 -12.52 4.99
C PRO A 117 -6.59 -13.23 4.25
N ALA A 118 -7.24 -14.20 4.90
CA ALA A 118 -8.34 -14.96 4.31
C ALA A 118 -9.57 -14.09 4.00
N LEU A 119 -9.91 -13.16 4.91
CA LEU A 119 -11.00 -12.21 4.70
C LEU A 119 -10.66 -11.24 3.56
N GLY A 120 -9.45 -10.65 3.56
CA GLY A 120 -9.04 -9.74 2.50
C GLY A 120 -8.95 -10.40 1.11
N ALA A 121 -8.60 -11.68 1.05
CA ALA A 121 -8.56 -12.45 -0.20
C ALA A 121 -9.95 -12.78 -0.76
N SER A 122 -10.96 -12.97 0.12
CA SER A 122 -12.33 -13.29 -0.27
C SER A 122 -13.23 -12.06 -0.44
N HIS A 123 -12.81 -10.90 0.06
CA HIS A 123 -13.54 -9.63 -0.07
C HIS A 123 -13.72 -9.22 -1.54
N ASP A 124 -14.93 -8.74 -1.86
CA ASP A 124 -15.22 -8.10 -3.15
C ASP A 124 -14.83 -6.62 -3.07
N PHE A 125 -13.84 -6.23 -3.85
CA PHE A 125 -13.21 -4.91 -3.75
C PHE A 125 -13.42 -4.06 -5.01
N GLU A 126 -13.86 -4.67 -6.12
CA GLU A 126 -14.06 -3.95 -7.38
C GLU A 126 -15.41 -3.25 -7.38
N VAL A 127 -15.41 -2.01 -6.92
CA VAL A 127 -16.60 -1.16 -6.92
C VAL A 127 -16.62 -0.17 -8.07
N GLU A 128 -17.83 0.19 -8.51
CA GLU A 128 -18.02 1.34 -9.38
C GLU A 128 -17.91 2.63 -8.56
N ILE A 129 -16.91 3.45 -8.88
CA ILE A 129 -16.71 4.77 -8.27
C ILE A 129 -17.44 5.81 -9.14
N PRO A 130 -18.47 6.50 -8.60
CA PRO A 130 -19.18 7.54 -9.32
C PRO A 130 -18.22 8.61 -9.86
N ARG A 131 -18.59 9.21 -10.99
CA ARG A 131 -17.83 10.35 -11.51
C ARG A 131 -17.90 11.51 -10.51
N PRO A 132 -16.84 12.33 -10.41
CA PRO A 132 -16.92 13.56 -9.64
C PRO A 132 -18.12 14.40 -10.10
N GLY A 133 -18.89 14.95 -9.15
CA GLY A 133 -19.99 15.89 -9.44
C GLY A 133 -19.51 17.26 -9.91
N PHE A 134 -18.23 17.42 -10.20
CA PHE A 134 -17.60 18.66 -10.64
C PHE A 134 -16.66 18.41 -11.82
N THR A 135 -16.41 19.47 -12.60
CA THR A 135 -15.35 19.47 -13.61
C THR A 135 -14.04 19.92 -12.95
N PRO A 136 -12.98 19.08 -12.95
CA PRO A 136 -11.70 19.47 -12.39
C PRO A 136 -11.13 20.69 -13.12
N THR A 137 -10.60 21.65 -12.35
CA THR A 137 -9.86 22.81 -12.86
C THR A 137 -8.58 22.36 -13.58
N ALA A 138 -7.95 23.27 -14.33
CA ALA A 138 -6.68 22.96 -15.01
C ALA A 138 -5.59 22.52 -14.02
N LEU A 139 -5.48 23.20 -12.87
CA LEU A 139 -4.52 22.86 -11.82
C LEU A 139 -4.79 21.47 -11.23
N GLU A 140 -6.06 21.15 -10.97
CA GLU A 140 -6.42 19.82 -10.46
C GLU A 140 -6.14 18.72 -11.48
N ARG A 141 -6.43 18.94 -12.76
CA ARG A 141 -6.07 17.97 -13.82
C ARG A 141 -4.56 17.72 -13.85
N GLN A 142 -3.75 18.77 -13.72
CA GLN A 142 -2.30 18.64 -13.66
C GLN A 142 -1.87 17.84 -12.43
N ARG A 143 -2.43 18.14 -11.26
CA ARG A 143 -2.17 17.42 -10.00
C ARG A 143 -2.53 15.94 -10.10
N PHE A 144 -3.71 15.64 -10.64
CA PHE A 144 -4.19 14.28 -10.82
C PHE A 144 -3.34 13.51 -11.84
N ALA A 145 -2.95 14.14 -12.94
CA ALA A 145 -2.04 13.54 -13.92
C ALA A 145 -0.66 13.27 -13.32
N ALA A 146 -0.14 14.19 -12.49
CA ALA A 146 1.12 13.99 -11.79
C ALA A 146 1.07 12.82 -10.80
N ALA A 147 -0.02 12.65 -10.05
CA ALA A 147 -0.22 11.49 -9.17
C ALA A 147 -0.20 10.17 -9.94
N VAL A 148 -0.88 10.11 -11.09
CA VAL A 148 -0.86 8.93 -11.97
C VAL A 148 0.52 8.70 -12.58
N ALA A 149 1.22 9.74 -13.01
CA ALA A 149 2.57 9.63 -13.54
C ALA A 149 3.56 9.12 -12.48
N GLN A 150 3.44 9.61 -11.25
CA GLN A 150 4.24 9.17 -10.11
C GLN A 150 3.99 7.69 -9.79
N ALA A 151 2.73 7.25 -9.82
CA ALA A 151 2.35 5.86 -9.64
C ALA A 151 2.89 4.93 -10.75
N ASN A 152 3.28 5.48 -11.91
CA ASN A 152 3.84 4.73 -13.04
C ASN A 152 5.34 4.96 -13.26
N ALA A 153 5.99 5.80 -12.45
CA ALA A 153 7.40 6.14 -12.62
C ALA A 153 8.30 4.91 -12.45
N PRO A 154 9.46 4.82 -13.14
CA PRO A 154 10.41 3.73 -12.92
C PRO A 154 10.82 3.62 -11.46
N MET A 155 10.95 2.38 -10.96
CA MET A 155 11.46 2.12 -9.63
C MET A 155 12.97 2.25 -9.62
N VAL A 156 13.47 3.29 -8.94
CA VAL A 156 14.89 3.61 -8.87
C VAL A 156 15.33 3.65 -7.41
N ALA A 157 16.37 2.89 -7.07
CA ALA A 157 17.05 2.99 -5.80
C ALA A 157 18.14 4.07 -5.89
N SER A 158 18.30 4.92 -4.89
CA SER A 158 19.29 5.99 -4.90
C SER A 158 20.19 5.98 -3.67
N VAL A 159 21.48 6.26 -3.87
CA VAL A 159 22.44 6.36 -2.77
C VAL A 159 22.51 7.80 -2.29
N HIS A 160 22.18 8.03 -1.03
CA HIS A 160 22.24 9.35 -0.42
C HIS A 160 23.69 9.81 -0.16
N GLY A 161 23.86 11.10 0.14
CA GLY A 161 25.16 11.69 0.49
C GLY A 161 25.84 11.05 1.70
N ASP A 162 25.08 10.38 2.57
CA ASP A 162 25.58 9.64 3.73
C ASP A 162 25.92 8.16 3.40
N GLY A 163 25.90 7.77 2.13
CA GLY A 163 26.27 6.42 1.67
C GLY A 163 25.20 5.35 1.88
N ARG A 164 23.96 5.73 2.20
CA ARG A 164 22.86 4.80 2.39
C ARG A 164 22.02 4.66 1.12
N LEU A 165 21.63 3.43 0.76
CA LEU A 165 20.70 3.20 -0.34
C LEU A 165 19.28 3.37 0.15
N CYS A 166 18.54 4.20 -0.56
CA CYS A 166 17.12 4.42 -0.41
C CYS A 166 16.38 3.64 -1.48
N ILE A 167 15.61 2.65 -1.05
CA ILE A 167 14.69 1.90 -1.90
C ILE A 167 13.30 2.55 -1.76
N PRO A 168 12.63 2.92 -2.87
CA PRO A 168 11.31 3.52 -2.82
C PRO A 168 10.28 2.51 -2.30
N ARG A 169 9.34 3.01 -1.50
CA ARG A 169 8.21 2.26 -0.92
C ARG A 169 7.51 1.37 -1.96
N ARG A 170 7.25 1.92 -3.15
CA ARG A 170 6.59 1.20 -4.25
C ARG A 170 7.29 -0.12 -4.62
N ALA A 171 8.62 -0.21 -4.52
CA ALA A 171 9.31 -1.47 -4.78
C ALA A 171 8.89 -2.56 -3.80
N PHE A 172 8.70 -2.22 -2.52
CA PHE A 172 8.19 -3.17 -1.53
C PHE A 172 6.72 -3.50 -1.75
N GLU A 173 5.92 -2.56 -2.25
CA GLU A 173 4.52 -2.81 -2.64
C GLU A 173 4.45 -3.80 -3.82
N ASP A 174 5.24 -3.58 -4.87
CA ASP A 174 5.33 -4.49 -6.02
C ASP A 174 5.84 -5.88 -5.58
N LEU A 175 6.83 -5.93 -4.68
CA LEU A 175 7.30 -7.21 -4.10
C LEU A 175 6.23 -7.89 -3.23
N SER A 176 5.46 -7.12 -2.46
CA SER A 176 4.33 -7.63 -1.68
C SER A 176 3.27 -8.21 -2.63
N HIS A 177 2.98 -7.55 -3.75
CA HIS A 177 2.11 -8.09 -4.79
C HIS A 177 2.61 -9.40 -5.40
N ALA A 178 3.93 -9.53 -5.60
CA ALA A 178 4.52 -10.74 -6.16
C ALA A 178 4.53 -11.92 -5.17
N THR A 179 4.69 -11.65 -3.88
CA THR A 179 4.87 -12.68 -2.84
C THR A 179 3.60 -12.98 -2.04
N GLY A 180 2.64 -12.05 -2.01
CA GLY A 180 1.49 -12.10 -1.10
C GLY A 180 1.81 -11.72 0.36
N VAL A 181 3.07 -11.36 0.66
CA VAL A 181 3.52 -11.01 2.01
C VAL A 181 3.25 -9.54 2.27
N SER A 182 2.42 -9.26 3.29
CA SER A 182 2.14 -7.88 3.74
C SER A 182 3.38 -7.27 4.38
N ILE A 183 3.61 -5.98 4.17
CA ILE A 183 4.77 -5.25 4.69
C ILE A 183 4.34 -3.88 5.23
N LYS A 184 4.78 -3.51 6.44
CA LYS A 184 4.49 -2.21 7.07
C LYS A 184 5.77 -1.48 7.48
N GLY A 185 5.61 -0.22 7.91
CA GLY A 185 6.70 0.52 8.55
C GLY A 185 7.23 -0.23 9.78
N GLY A 186 8.56 -0.24 9.95
CA GLY A 186 9.20 -0.94 11.06
C GLY A 186 9.44 -2.45 10.84
N ASP A 187 8.81 -3.08 9.85
CA ASP A 187 9.08 -4.49 9.54
C ASP A 187 10.53 -4.69 9.09
N THR A 188 11.02 -5.91 9.28
CA THR A 188 12.37 -6.29 8.86
C THR A 188 12.35 -6.83 7.44
N VAL A 189 13.28 -6.36 6.61
CA VAL A 189 13.61 -6.94 5.31
C VAL A 189 14.99 -7.57 5.35
N TYR A 190 15.26 -8.44 4.39
CA TYR A 190 16.47 -9.25 4.36
C TYR A 190 17.25 -8.94 3.08
N VAL A 191 18.50 -8.53 3.24
CA VAL A 191 19.36 -8.05 2.16
C VAL A 191 20.52 -9.01 1.96
N GLU A 192 20.69 -9.44 0.72
CA GLU A 192 21.79 -10.25 0.22
C GLU A 192 22.53 -9.46 -0.86
N VAL A 193 23.87 -9.48 -0.79
CA VAL A 193 24.71 -9.02 -1.89
C VAL A 193 25.19 -10.27 -2.61
N ASP A 194 25.09 -10.29 -3.93
CA ASP A 194 25.57 -11.44 -4.70
C ASP A 194 27.09 -11.62 -4.56
N ASP A 195 27.58 -12.83 -4.83
CA ASP A 195 29.00 -13.17 -4.65
C ASP A 195 29.93 -12.31 -5.53
N SER A 196 29.43 -11.83 -6.67
CA SER A 196 30.13 -10.91 -7.57
C SER A 196 30.23 -9.48 -7.03
N GLY A 197 29.30 -9.06 -6.18
CA GLY A 197 29.11 -7.66 -5.78
C GLY A 197 28.40 -6.79 -6.85
N ASP A 198 27.78 -7.41 -7.86
CA ASP A 198 27.20 -6.72 -9.02
C ASP A 198 25.70 -6.49 -8.88
N ALA A 199 25.05 -7.20 -7.96
CA ALA A 199 23.66 -7.01 -7.64
C ALA A 199 23.37 -7.18 -6.15
N LEU A 200 22.29 -6.53 -5.76
CA LEU A 200 21.70 -6.63 -4.45
C LEU A 200 20.30 -7.21 -4.55
N ARG A 201 19.99 -8.12 -3.63
CA ARG A 201 18.68 -8.73 -3.49
C ARG A 201 18.04 -8.36 -2.16
N VAL A 202 16.75 -8.03 -2.20
CA VAL A 202 15.94 -7.75 -0.99
C VAL A 202 14.75 -8.68 -0.95
N TYR A 203 14.55 -9.32 0.20
CA TYR A 203 13.47 -10.27 0.46
C TYR A 203 12.60 -9.77 1.63
N LEU A 204 11.32 -10.14 1.62
CA LEU A 204 10.39 -9.87 2.73
C LEU A 204 10.45 -10.91 3.85
N GLU A 205 11.06 -12.06 3.57
CA GLU A 205 11.18 -13.18 4.52
C GLU A 205 12.65 -13.55 4.75
N SER A 206 12.94 -14.11 5.93
CA SER A 206 14.29 -14.46 6.35
C SER A 206 14.91 -15.54 5.47
N ARG A 207 16.20 -15.37 5.13
CA ARG A 207 16.99 -16.35 4.38
C ARG A 207 18.38 -16.50 4.95
N ALA A 208 18.97 -17.67 4.75
CA ALA A 208 20.36 -17.92 5.08
C ALA A 208 21.27 -16.95 4.29
N GLY A 209 22.28 -16.39 4.93
CA GLY A 209 23.23 -15.46 4.30
C GLY A 209 22.75 -14.02 4.17
N CYS A 210 21.48 -13.73 4.48
CA CYS A 210 20.96 -12.36 4.44
C CYS A 210 21.27 -11.58 5.71
N SER A 211 21.44 -10.27 5.55
CA SER A 211 21.48 -9.29 6.63
C SER A 211 20.08 -8.69 6.86
N ALA A 212 19.68 -8.55 8.11
CA ALA A 212 18.36 -8.01 8.48
C ALA A 212 18.41 -6.48 8.61
N HIS A 213 17.43 -5.79 8.03
CA HIS A 213 17.31 -4.32 8.06
C HIS A 213 15.87 -3.90 8.35
N ALA A 214 15.67 -2.98 9.28
CA ALA A 214 14.33 -2.45 9.56
C ALA A 214 13.92 -1.39 8.54
N LEU A 215 12.66 -1.42 8.13
CA LEU A 215 12.02 -0.36 7.37
C LEU A 215 11.82 0.87 8.24
N SER A 216 11.96 2.05 7.65
CA SER A 216 11.56 3.30 8.28
C SER A 216 10.08 3.24 8.65
N PRO A 217 9.72 3.52 9.92
CA PRO A 217 8.33 3.47 10.40
C PRO A 217 7.38 4.37 9.60
N GLU A 218 7.82 5.56 9.19
CA GLU A 218 6.93 6.57 8.61
C GLU A 218 6.67 6.39 7.11
N ARG A 219 7.51 5.64 6.38
CA ARG A 219 7.45 5.66 4.89
C ARG A 219 7.69 4.31 4.22
N GLY A 220 7.89 3.23 4.97
CA GLY A 220 8.18 1.91 4.38
C GLY A 220 9.43 1.93 3.48
N ARG A 221 10.44 2.74 3.84
CA ARG A 221 11.70 2.87 3.09
C ARG A 221 12.81 2.18 3.86
N VAL A 222 13.67 1.43 3.17
CA VAL A 222 14.91 0.93 3.78
C VAL A 222 15.99 1.99 3.58
N ARG A 223 16.77 2.21 4.64
CA ARG A 223 18.07 2.85 4.57
C ARG A 223 19.07 1.90 5.18
N PHE A 224 19.92 1.30 4.36
CA PHE A 224 21.03 0.51 4.85
C PHE A 224 22.34 1.00 4.25
N SER A 225 23.40 0.88 5.04
CA SER A 225 24.75 1.17 4.59
C SER A 225 25.22 0.01 3.73
N ALA A 226 25.85 0.32 2.59
CA ALA A 226 26.45 -0.70 1.75
C ALA A 226 27.43 -1.56 2.56
N PRO A 227 27.47 -2.87 2.33
CA PRO A 227 28.63 -3.68 2.68
C PRO A 227 29.92 -3.04 2.15
N ALA A 228 30.98 -3.02 2.96
CA ALA A 228 32.22 -2.28 2.69
C ALA A 228 32.92 -2.70 1.38
N ASN A 229 32.55 -3.87 0.83
CA ASN A 229 33.07 -4.45 -0.40
C ASN A 229 32.34 -3.97 -1.68
N LEU A 230 31.22 -3.26 -1.58
CA LEU A 230 30.48 -2.75 -2.75
C LEU A 230 31.05 -1.42 -3.26
N LYS A 231 31.89 -1.48 -4.30
CA LYS A 231 32.52 -0.30 -4.93
C LYS A 231 31.52 0.60 -5.65
N ALA A 232 30.43 0.04 -6.17
CA ALA A 232 29.45 0.77 -6.96
C ALA A 232 28.65 1.80 -6.15
N PHE A 233 28.61 1.68 -4.81
CA PHE A 233 27.74 2.41 -3.90
C PHE A 233 28.18 3.87 -3.61
N ALA A 234 28.40 4.65 -4.66
CA ALA A 234 28.81 6.05 -4.57
C ALA A 234 27.61 6.97 -4.27
N ALA A 235 27.82 7.99 -3.44
CA ALA A 235 26.80 9.02 -3.20
C ALA A 235 26.29 9.63 -4.51
N GLY A 236 24.97 9.72 -4.66
CA GLY A 236 24.29 10.19 -5.87
C GLY A 236 24.05 9.11 -6.94
N ALA A 237 24.59 7.90 -6.78
CA ALA A 237 24.31 6.79 -7.68
C ALA A 237 22.82 6.42 -7.67
N SER A 238 22.34 5.94 -8.81
CA SER A 238 20.95 5.53 -9.01
C SER A 238 20.90 4.21 -9.78
N TYR A 239 20.10 3.26 -9.30
CA TYR A 239 20.02 1.92 -9.85
C TYR A 239 18.58 1.55 -10.17
N ALA A 240 18.39 0.85 -11.28
CA ALA A 240 17.09 0.28 -11.62
C ALA A 240 16.75 -0.86 -10.64
N ILE A 241 15.47 -0.94 -10.29
CA ILE A 241 14.91 -2.01 -9.47
C ILE A 241 13.99 -2.85 -10.34
N VAL A 242 14.12 -4.18 -10.23
CA VAL A 242 13.22 -5.15 -10.86
C VAL A 242 12.72 -6.11 -9.80
N VAL A 243 11.44 -6.47 -9.84
CA VAL A 243 10.93 -7.61 -9.07
C VAL A 243 11.29 -8.88 -9.83
N ASP A 244 12.11 -9.74 -9.20
CA ASP A 244 12.61 -11.00 -9.75
C ASP A 244 12.12 -12.14 -8.86
N GLY A 245 10.96 -12.69 -9.21
CA GLY A 245 10.29 -13.71 -8.40
C GLY A 245 9.88 -13.19 -7.03
N ASP A 246 10.58 -13.64 -6.00
CA ASP A 246 10.32 -13.33 -4.59
C ASP A 246 11.31 -12.32 -3.98
N ALA A 247 12.05 -11.61 -4.84
CA ALA A 247 13.05 -10.63 -4.44
C ALA A 247 12.95 -9.33 -5.26
N LEU A 248 13.39 -8.23 -4.66
CA LEU A 248 13.83 -7.06 -5.42
C LEU A 248 15.27 -7.26 -5.85
N ARG A 249 15.55 -7.13 -7.15
CA ARG A 249 16.89 -7.10 -7.71
C ARG A 249 17.28 -5.67 -8.05
N ILE A 250 18.44 -5.25 -7.55
CA ILE A 250 19.05 -3.94 -7.81
C ILE A 250 20.41 -4.19 -8.46
N ALA A 251 20.55 -3.83 -9.73
CA ALA A 251 21.81 -3.98 -10.45
C ALA A 251 22.75 -2.82 -10.12
N LEU A 252 23.94 -3.12 -9.61
CA LEU A 252 24.89 -2.14 -9.09
C LEU A 252 25.91 -1.68 -10.14
N GLY A 253 26.15 -2.47 -11.19
CA GLY A 253 26.92 -2.07 -12.38
C GLY A 253 28.44 -2.09 -12.22
#